data_AF-A4RX50-F1
#
_entry.id   AF-A4RX50-F1
#
_cell.length_a   1.000
_cell.length_b   1.000
_cell.length_c   1.000
_cell.angle_alpha   90.00
_cell.angle_beta   90.00
_cell.angle_gamma   90.00
#
_symmetry.space_group_name_H-M   'P 1'
#
loop_
_entity.id
_entity.type
_entity.pdbx_description
1 polymer ?
#
loop_
_entity_poly.entity_id
_entity_poly.type
_entity_poly.pdbx_seq_one_letter_code
_entity_poly.pdbx_strand_id
1 'polypeptide(L)'
;MRDARAPEQSFNDVDSLLMNYFTFRALKETLAQMQETDLSPGKGEYKWLYNFAASEYKNRGDEFIKKLFAEGRSDHAQRILAQRVVLLKRWRSYFNRGLGGERCQEKYEDVNLEILREQLFCSLNAEIDECVECDEATLYNKILKDSEQD
;
A
#
# COMPACT_ATOMS: atom_id res chain seq x y z
N MET A 1 -4.31 38.52 17.84
CA MET A 1 -3.49 38.20 16.65
C MET A 1 -3.42 36.67 16.58
N ARG A 2 -3.53 36.10 15.38
CA ARG A 2 -4.05 34.75 15.05
C ARG A 2 -3.45 33.57 15.84
N ASP A 3 -4.32 32.77 16.46
CA ASP A 3 -4.09 31.35 16.72
C ASP A 3 -4.10 30.64 15.34
N ALA A 4 -2.92 30.43 14.76
CA ALA A 4 -2.76 29.56 13.62
C ALA A 4 -2.54 28.14 14.16
N ARG A 5 -3.63 27.43 14.52
CA ARG A 5 -3.55 25.97 14.65
C ARG A 5 -3.02 25.44 13.33
N ALA A 6 -1.91 24.71 13.37
CA ALA A 6 -1.43 23.92 12.24
C ALA A 6 -2.63 23.16 11.65
N PRO A 7 -2.77 23.08 10.31
CA PRO A 7 -3.84 22.32 9.70
C PRO A 7 -3.78 20.90 10.26
N GLU A 8 -4.90 20.37 10.77
CA GLU A 8 -5.00 18.96 11.16
C GLU A 8 -4.52 18.13 9.98
N GLN A 9 -3.36 17.49 10.13
CA GLN A 9 -2.84 16.59 9.11
C GLN A 9 -3.77 15.39 9.06
N SER A 10 -4.54 15.30 7.98
CA SER A 10 -5.46 14.21 7.72
C SER A 10 -4.78 13.15 6.86
N PHE A 11 -5.05 11.88 7.15
CA PHE A 11 -4.57 10.71 6.38
C PHE A 11 -5.56 10.28 5.27
N ASN A 12 -6.33 11.22 4.72
CA ASN A 12 -7.33 10.94 3.67
C ASN A 12 -6.72 10.26 2.42
N ASP A 13 -5.47 10.56 2.11
CA ASP A 13 -4.70 9.94 1.05
C ASP A 13 -4.42 8.46 1.36
N VAL A 14 -4.05 8.14 2.61
CA VAL A 14 -3.89 6.77 3.10
C VAL A 14 -5.21 6.02 3.07
N ASP A 15 -6.31 6.65 3.48
CA ASP A 15 -7.66 6.06 3.40
C ASP A 15 -8.01 5.70 1.96
N SER A 16 -7.71 6.60 1.02
CA SER A 16 -7.93 6.39 -0.42
C SER A 16 -7.06 5.24 -0.95
N LEU A 17 -5.79 5.17 -0.52
CA LEU A 17 -4.87 4.09 -0.88
C LEU A 17 -5.38 2.74 -0.36
N LEU A 18 -5.79 2.67 0.91
CA LEU A 18 -6.35 1.47 1.53
C LEU A 18 -7.61 1.03 0.80
N MET A 19 -8.52 1.94 0.48
CA MET A 19 -9.74 1.64 -0.27
C MET A 19 -9.44 1.01 -1.64
N ASN A 20 -8.48 1.57 -2.38
CA ASN A 20 -8.02 1.01 -3.66
C ASN A 20 -7.36 -0.36 -3.46
N TYR A 21 -6.47 -0.50 -2.48
CA TYR A 21 -5.78 -1.76 -2.21
C TYR A 21 -6.75 -2.89 -1.82
N PHE A 22 -7.73 -2.61 -0.94
CA PHE A 22 -8.74 -3.60 -0.57
C PHE A 22 -9.69 -3.94 -1.73
N THR A 23 -9.94 -3.01 -2.66
CA THR A 23 -10.67 -3.29 -3.89
C THR A 23 -9.87 -4.23 -4.81
N PHE A 24 -8.57 -3.98 -4.99
CA PHE A 24 -7.68 -4.89 -5.73
C PHE A 24 -7.62 -6.28 -5.10
N ARG A 25 -7.47 -6.35 -3.77
CA ARG A 25 -7.41 -7.62 -3.06
C ARG A 25 -8.72 -8.41 -3.18
N ALA A 26 -9.86 -7.74 -3.07
CA ALA A 26 -11.17 -8.33 -3.29
C ALA A 26 -11.34 -8.88 -4.71
N LEU A 27 -10.85 -8.16 -5.72
CA LEU A 27 -10.81 -8.64 -7.11
C LEU A 27 -9.93 -9.89 -7.25
N LYS A 28 -8.73 -9.91 -6.66
CA LYS A 28 -7.85 -11.10 -6.67
C LYS A 28 -8.51 -12.32 -6.03
N GLU A 29 -9.13 -12.14 -4.86
CA GLU A 29 -9.83 -13.24 -4.18
C GLU A 29 -11.04 -13.73 -4.99
N THR A 30 -11.77 -12.82 -5.65
CA THR A 30 -12.87 -13.16 -6.56
C THR A 30 -12.37 -13.98 -7.76
N LEU A 31 -11.27 -13.55 -8.40
CA LEU A 31 -10.64 -14.27 -9.51
C LEU A 31 -10.16 -15.66 -9.08
N ALA A 32 -9.54 -15.79 -7.91
CA ALA A 32 -9.09 -17.07 -7.38
C ALA A 32 -10.28 -18.02 -7.15
N GLN A 33 -11.37 -17.54 -6.54
CA GLN A 33 -12.60 -18.33 -6.38
C GLN A 33 -13.17 -18.75 -7.73
N MET A 34 -13.29 -17.82 -8.69
CA MET A 34 -13.78 -18.14 -10.03
C MET A 34 -12.88 -19.12 -10.77
N GLN A 35 -11.56 -19.08 -10.57
CA GLN A 35 -10.66 -20.06 -11.16
C GLN A 35 -11.01 -21.48 -10.72
N GLU A 36 -11.53 -21.66 -9.51
CA GLU A 36 -11.92 -22.96 -8.96
C GLU A 36 -13.38 -23.30 -9.28
N THR A 37 -14.29 -22.31 -9.30
CA THR A 37 -15.74 -22.56 -9.35
C THR A 37 -16.41 -22.25 -10.69
N ASP A 38 -15.70 -21.64 -11.65
CA ASP A 38 -16.27 -21.33 -12.97
C ASP A 38 -16.48 -22.62 -13.78
N LEU A 39 -17.76 -22.99 -13.94
CA LEU A 39 -18.21 -24.18 -14.69
C LEU A 39 -18.48 -23.88 -16.17
N SER A 40 -18.29 -22.63 -16.62
CA SER A 40 -18.51 -22.25 -18.02
C SER A 40 -17.46 -22.90 -18.94
N PRO A 41 -17.82 -23.20 -20.20
CA PRO A 41 -16.89 -23.82 -21.15
C PRO A 41 -15.59 -23.02 -21.28
N GLY A 42 -14.47 -23.68 -20.99
CA GLY A 42 -13.14 -23.06 -21.08
C GLY A 42 -12.85 -21.96 -20.05
N LYS A 43 -13.61 -21.90 -18.94
CA LYS A 43 -13.52 -20.85 -17.90
C LYS A 43 -13.74 -19.44 -18.46
N GLY A 44 -14.80 -19.30 -19.25
CA GLY A 44 -15.11 -18.08 -19.99
C GLY A 44 -15.34 -16.87 -19.10
N GLU A 45 -16.07 -17.03 -17.98
CA GLU A 45 -16.35 -15.92 -17.06
C GLU A 45 -15.10 -15.50 -16.28
N TYR A 46 -14.31 -16.46 -15.79
CA TYR A 46 -13.00 -16.17 -15.17
C TYR A 46 -12.09 -15.42 -16.15
N LYS A 47 -11.93 -15.93 -17.38
CA LYS A 47 -11.07 -15.31 -18.39
C LYS A 47 -11.54 -13.91 -18.77
N TRP A 48 -12.85 -13.71 -18.89
CA TRP A 48 -13.42 -12.40 -19.19
C TRP A 48 -13.06 -11.41 -18.08
N LEU A 49 -13.34 -11.73 -16.80
CA LEU A 49 -13.04 -10.84 -15.69
C LEU A 49 -11.53 -10.58 -15.56
N TYR A 50 -10.70 -11.61 -15.78
CA TYR A 50 -9.25 -11.48 -15.74
C TYR A 50 -8.74 -10.50 -16.80
N ASN A 51 -9.17 -10.67 -18.05
CA ASN A 51 -8.76 -9.80 -19.15
C ASN A 51 -9.28 -8.37 -18.96
N PHE A 52 -10.53 -8.22 -18.53
CA PHE A 52 -11.11 -6.92 -18.22
C PHE A 52 -10.38 -6.21 -17.08
N ALA A 53 -10.04 -6.93 -16.01
CA ALA A 53 -9.23 -6.41 -14.93
C ALA A 53 -7.84 -5.96 -15.41
N ALA A 54 -7.19 -6.74 -16.27
CA ALA A 54 -5.87 -6.41 -16.81
C ALA A 54 -5.86 -5.12 -17.65
N SER A 55 -6.95 -4.80 -18.37
CA SER A 55 -7.05 -3.57 -19.16
C SER A 55 -7.55 -2.37 -18.33
N GLU A 56 -8.53 -2.59 -17.45
CA GLU A 56 -9.26 -1.50 -16.80
C GLU A 56 -8.78 -1.14 -15.40
N TYR A 57 -8.15 -2.07 -14.66
CA TYR A 57 -7.73 -1.81 -13.29
C TYR A 57 -6.41 -1.01 -13.24
N LYS A 58 -6.52 0.32 -13.16
CA LYS A 58 -5.38 1.25 -13.09
C LYS A 58 -5.15 1.81 -11.69
N ASN A 59 -5.26 0.98 -10.67
CA ASN A 59 -5.27 1.37 -9.25
C ASN A 59 -6.39 2.37 -8.88
N ARG A 60 -7.45 2.41 -9.68
CA ARG A 60 -8.64 3.23 -9.45
C ARG A 60 -9.84 2.30 -9.22
N GLY A 61 -9.97 1.82 -7.98
CA GLY A 61 -10.93 0.78 -7.62
C GLY A 61 -12.37 1.17 -7.93
N ASP A 62 -12.79 2.37 -7.55
CA ASP A 62 -14.18 2.81 -7.76
C ASP A 62 -14.51 3.03 -9.24
N GLU A 63 -13.58 3.55 -10.04
CA GLU A 63 -13.75 3.67 -11.50
C GLU A 63 -13.89 2.29 -12.14
N PHE A 64 -13.06 1.33 -11.73
CA PHE A 64 -13.14 -0.06 -12.21
C PHE A 64 -14.50 -0.70 -11.90
N ILE A 65 -15.01 -0.54 -10.67
CA ILE A 65 -16.33 -1.07 -10.29
C ILE A 65 -17.44 -0.43 -11.14
N LYS A 66 -17.40 0.89 -11.36
CA LYS A 66 -18.37 1.58 -12.22
C LYS A 66 -18.34 1.03 -13.65
N LYS A 67 -17.15 0.74 -14.19
CA LYS A 67 -17.01 0.10 -15.51
C LYS A 67 -17.57 -1.33 -15.53
N LEU A 68 -17.37 -2.13 -14.48
CA LEU A 68 -18.00 -3.46 -14.38
C LEU A 68 -19.53 -3.38 -14.44
N PHE A 69 -20.14 -2.42 -13.75
CA PHE A 69 -21.58 -2.19 -13.85
C PHE A 69 -22.00 -1.77 -15.27
N ALA A 70 -21.22 -0.90 -15.92
CA ALA A 70 -21.49 -0.46 -17.29
C ALA A 70 -21.41 -1.62 -18.31
N GLU A 71 -20.54 -2.60 -18.09
CA GLU A 71 -20.44 -3.84 -18.89
C GLU A 71 -21.55 -4.87 -18.55
N GLY A 72 -22.52 -4.53 -17.71
CA GLY A 72 -23.61 -5.43 -17.32
C GLY A 72 -23.20 -6.53 -16.34
N ARG A 73 -21.97 -6.52 -15.82
CA ARG A 73 -21.43 -7.52 -14.87
C ARG A 73 -21.72 -7.14 -13.42
N SER A 74 -23.00 -6.91 -13.14
CA SER A 74 -23.46 -6.42 -11.83
C SER A 74 -23.16 -7.38 -10.69
N ASP A 75 -23.24 -8.68 -10.93
CA ASP A 75 -22.94 -9.75 -9.97
C ASP A 75 -21.47 -9.74 -9.53
N HIS A 76 -20.55 -9.60 -10.49
CA HIS A 76 -19.12 -9.48 -10.23
C HIS A 76 -18.80 -8.20 -9.46
N ALA A 77 -19.39 -7.07 -9.87
CA ALA A 77 -19.22 -5.80 -9.18
C ALA A 77 -19.71 -5.85 -7.72
N GLN A 78 -20.92 -6.37 -7.49
CA GLN A 78 -21.50 -6.52 -6.15
C GLN A 78 -20.66 -7.45 -5.27
N ARG A 79 -20.17 -8.57 -5.81
CA ARG A 79 -19.29 -9.48 -5.08
C ARG A 79 -18.02 -8.77 -4.60
N ILE A 80 -17.34 -8.04 -5.49
CA ILE A 80 -16.12 -7.31 -5.14
C ILE A 80 -16.41 -6.22 -4.11
N LEU A 81 -17.53 -5.49 -4.24
CA LEU A 81 -17.96 -4.49 -3.27
C LEU A 81 -18.21 -5.08 -1.87
N ALA A 82 -18.86 -6.24 -1.79
CA ALA A 82 -19.08 -6.92 -0.52
C ALA A 82 -17.75 -7.42 0.08
N GLN A 83 -16.91 -8.06 -0.75
CA GLN A 83 -15.64 -8.64 -0.35
C GLN A 83 -14.67 -7.56 0.19
N ARG A 84 -14.55 -6.40 -0.45
CA ARG A 84 -13.64 -5.33 0.01
C ARG A 84 -14.02 -4.80 1.39
N VAL A 85 -15.32 -4.72 1.71
CA VAL A 85 -15.80 -4.31 3.04
C VAL A 85 -15.48 -5.38 4.09
N VAL A 86 -15.68 -6.66 3.77
CA VAL A 86 -15.34 -7.77 4.68
C VAL A 86 -13.83 -7.79 4.97
N LEU A 87 -13.00 -7.62 3.95
CA LEU A 87 -11.55 -7.58 4.09
C LEU A 87 -11.09 -6.40 4.95
N LEU A 88 -11.63 -5.20 4.72
CA LEU A 88 -11.33 -4.04 5.53
C LEU A 88 -11.75 -4.24 6.99
N LYS A 89 -12.94 -4.78 7.24
CA LYS A 89 -13.40 -5.12 8.60
C LYS A 89 -12.46 -6.12 9.29
N ARG A 90 -12.02 -7.15 8.57
CA ARG A 90 -11.08 -8.15 9.09
C ARG A 90 -9.72 -7.53 9.41
N TRP A 91 -9.18 -6.71 8.50
CA TRP A 91 -7.93 -6.00 8.73
C TRP A 91 -8.01 -5.02 9.89
N ARG A 92 -9.08 -4.23 9.99
CA ARG A 92 -9.31 -3.31 11.12
C ARG A 92 -9.37 -4.07 12.45
N SER A 93 -10.05 -5.21 12.49
CA SER A 93 -10.10 -6.08 13.68
C SER A 93 -8.70 -6.59 14.06
N TYR A 94 -7.91 -7.03 13.08
CA TYR A 94 -6.51 -7.40 13.29
C TYR A 94 -5.68 -6.21 13.82
N PHE A 95 -5.84 -5.04 13.22
CA PHE A 95 -5.10 -3.83 13.54
C PHE A 95 -5.38 -3.36 14.99
N ASN A 96 -6.64 -3.32 15.37
CA ASN A 96 -7.10 -2.88 16.69
C ASN A 96 -6.71 -3.83 17.83
N ARG A 97 -6.34 -5.08 17.54
CA ARG A 97 -5.86 -6.04 18.56
C ARG A 97 -4.39 -5.82 18.92
N GLY A 98 -3.82 -4.67 18.58
CA GLY A 98 -2.38 -4.36 18.77
C GLY A 98 -1.47 -5.10 17.77
N LEU A 99 -2.01 -5.85 16.82
CA LEU A 99 -1.21 -6.61 15.85
C LEU A 99 -0.86 -5.79 14.59
N GLY A 100 -1.50 -4.62 14.43
CA GLY A 100 -1.30 -3.73 13.30
C GLY A 100 -0.47 -2.50 13.64
N GLY A 101 -0.95 -1.62 14.52
CA GLY A 101 -0.36 -0.29 14.76
C GLY A 101 1.09 -0.31 15.22
N GLU A 102 1.35 -0.71 16.47
CA GLU A 102 2.70 -0.78 17.05
C GLU A 102 3.64 -1.64 16.20
N ARG A 103 3.16 -2.82 15.78
CA ARG A 103 3.93 -3.71 14.87
C ARG A 103 4.23 -3.11 13.50
N CYS A 104 3.41 -2.17 13.01
CA CYS A 104 3.66 -1.50 11.74
C CYS A 104 4.78 -0.49 11.93
N GLN A 105 4.69 0.34 12.97
CA GLN A 105 5.73 1.29 13.34
C GLN A 105 7.08 0.58 13.58
N GLU A 106 7.11 -0.45 14.43
CA GLU A 106 8.33 -1.23 14.73
C GLU A 106 8.98 -1.74 13.45
N LYS A 107 8.19 -2.24 12.49
CA LYS A 107 8.72 -2.70 11.19
C LYS A 107 9.33 -1.58 10.37
N TYR A 108 8.74 -0.38 10.37
CA TYR A 108 9.33 0.77 9.69
C TYR A 108 10.66 1.14 10.33
N GLU A 109 10.73 1.17 11.66
CA GLU A 109 11.96 1.47 12.41
C GLU A 109 13.05 0.42 12.13
N ASP A 110 12.72 -0.87 12.21
CA ASP A 110 13.65 -1.97 11.94
C ASP A 110 14.23 -1.89 10.52
N VAL A 111 13.36 -1.69 9.51
CA VAL A 111 13.80 -1.60 8.11
C VAL A 111 14.65 -0.35 7.88
N ASN A 112 14.28 0.79 8.48
CA ASN A 112 15.09 2.01 8.39
C ASN A 112 16.48 1.81 8.99
N LEU A 113 16.58 1.15 10.15
CA LEU A 113 17.86 0.84 10.79
C LEU A 113 18.70 -0.08 9.91
N GLU A 114 18.10 -1.09 9.27
CA GLU A 114 18.83 -1.97 8.35
C GLU A 114 19.35 -1.21 7.13
N ILE A 115 18.53 -0.35 6.51
CA ILE A 115 18.96 0.49 5.38
C ILE A 115 20.11 1.41 5.80
N LEU A 116 20.02 2.04 6.98
CA LEU A 116 21.08 2.91 7.49
C LEU A 116 22.36 2.13 7.77
N ARG A 117 22.24 0.91 8.29
CA ARG A 117 23.36 0.00 8.50
C ARG A 117 24.02 -0.40 7.19
N GLU A 118 23.24 -0.75 6.17
CA GLU A 118 23.73 -1.06 4.82
C GLU A 118 24.46 0.15 4.23
N GLN A 119 23.89 1.35 4.34
CA GLN A 119 24.55 2.59 3.89
C GLN A 119 25.85 2.83 4.64
N LEU A 120 25.90 2.64 5.96
CA LEU A 120 27.13 2.75 6.73
C LEU A 120 28.19 1.75 6.27
N PHE A 121 27.82 0.49 5.99
CA PHE A 121 28.79 -0.47 5.44
C PHE A 121 29.27 -0.08 4.05
N CYS A 122 28.38 0.40 3.18
CA CYS A 122 28.76 0.90 1.87
C CYS A 122 29.71 2.09 1.97
N SER A 123 29.40 3.09 2.82
CA SER A 123 30.25 4.24 3.07
C SER A 123 31.56 3.86 3.71
N LEU A 124 31.60 2.95 4.69
CA LEU A 124 32.84 2.51 5.31
C LEU A 124 33.72 1.74 4.32
N ASN A 125 33.12 0.91 3.47
CA ASN A 125 33.87 0.22 2.40
C ASN A 125 34.32 1.21 1.32
N ALA A 126 33.50 2.21 0.99
CA ALA A 126 33.88 3.30 0.10
C ALA A 126 34.98 4.16 0.70
N GLU A 127 34.97 4.44 2.01
CA GLU A 127 36.01 5.10 2.80
C GLU A 127 37.23 4.20 3.05
N ILE A 128 37.13 2.87 2.90
CA ILE A 128 38.31 1.99 2.86
C ILE A 128 38.93 2.05 1.46
N ASP A 129 38.10 2.14 0.41
CA ASP A 129 38.54 2.46 -0.95
C ASP A 129 39.00 3.92 -1.09
N GLU A 130 38.47 4.86 -0.29
CA GLU A 130 38.77 6.29 -0.18
C GLU A 130 39.62 6.62 1.07
N CYS A 131 40.12 5.62 1.79
CA CYS A 131 41.39 5.76 2.51
C CYS A 131 42.56 5.73 1.50
N VAL A 132 42.21 5.64 0.21
CA VAL A 132 42.93 6.26 -0.88
C VAL A 132 42.67 7.80 -0.98
N GLU A 133 41.49 8.39 -0.72
CA GLU A 133 41.21 9.87 -0.65
C GLU A 133 39.95 10.38 0.19
N CYS A 134 40.19 10.91 1.42
CA CYS A 134 39.56 11.95 2.29
C CYS A 134 38.07 12.48 2.33
N ASP A 135 37.56 12.63 3.58
CA ASP A 135 36.71 13.67 4.29
C ASP A 135 35.41 14.29 3.69
N GLU A 136 34.26 14.19 4.39
CA GLU A 136 33.50 15.31 5.07
C GLU A 136 32.01 14.96 5.42
N ALA A 137 31.50 15.52 6.53
CA ALA A 137 30.27 15.18 7.25
C ALA A 137 28.91 15.34 6.50
N THR A 138 27.97 14.42 6.76
CA THR A 138 26.71 14.25 6.00
C THR A 138 25.51 15.12 6.43
N LEU A 139 24.75 15.54 5.42
CA LEU A 139 23.49 16.32 5.42
C LEU A 139 22.42 15.84 6.42
N TYR A 140 22.41 14.55 6.77
CA TYR A 140 21.43 13.91 7.65
C TYR A 140 21.46 14.47 9.09
N ASN A 141 22.66 14.67 9.64
CA ASN A 141 22.84 15.23 10.98
C ASN A 141 22.44 16.71 11.07
N LYS A 142 22.37 17.39 9.92
CA LYS A 142 21.95 18.79 9.83
C LYS A 142 20.42 18.88 9.89
N ILE A 143 19.72 18.01 9.16
CA ILE A 143 18.25 17.97 9.11
C ILE A 143 17.64 17.58 10.47
N LEU A 144 18.26 16.63 11.19
CA LEU A 144 17.78 16.22 12.51
C LEU A 144 17.84 17.36 13.54
N LYS A 145 18.92 18.14 13.58
CA LYS A 145 19.06 19.28 14.49
C LYS A 145 18.07 20.40 14.20
N ASP A 146 17.74 20.62 12.94
CA ASP A 146 16.79 21.65 12.54
C ASP A 146 15.33 21.24 12.89
N SER A 147 15.04 19.94 12.97
CA SER A 147 13.71 19.43 13.36
C SER A 147 13.44 19.39 14.87
N GLU A 148 14.47 19.60 15.70
CA GLU A 148 14.37 19.62 17.16
C GLU A 148 14.17 21.04 17.75
N GLN A 149 14.17 22.09 16.91
CA GLN A 149 14.06 23.49 17.33
C GLN A 149 12.69 24.15 17.09
N ASP A 150 11.70 23.43 16.56
CA ASP A 150 10.31 23.89 16.36
C ASP A 150 9.31 23.18 17.29
#